data_AF-A0A4U0W907-F1
#
_entry.id   AF-A0A4U0W907-F1
#
_cell.length_a   1.000
_cell.length_b   1.000
_cell.length_c   1.000
_cell.angle_alpha   90.00
_cell.angle_beta   90.00
_cell.angle_gamma   90.00
#
_symmetry.space_group_name_H-M   'P 1'
#
loop_
_entity.id
_entity.type
_entity.pdbx_description
1 polymer ?
#
loop_
_entity_poly.entity_id
_entity_poly.type
_entity_poly.pdbx_seq_one_letter_code
_entity_poly.pdbx_strand_id
1 'polypeptide(L)'
;MGTMTPESEEGVGKLPWMRLANPSVQICLISACLFFNPGLYLAVTLLGAGGGRPSSTDMGNISNGVLYGIFAFSAVGAGPLLNKIGPRWTLLFGITGYPIYQGAMWYFDQSGLLWYPIFAGAYLGLSA
;
A
#
# COMPACT_ATOMS: atom_id res chain seq x y z
N MET A 1 -24.72 -50.29 -11.59
CA MET A 1 -25.47 -49.54 -12.61
C MET A 1 -26.49 -48.67 -11.87
N GLY A 2 -26.08 -47.46 -11.45
CA GLY A 2 -26.94 -46.48 -10.79
C GLY A 2 -26.82 -45.19 -11.58
N THR A 3 -27.91 -44.77 -12.19
CA THR A 3 -28.00 -43.70 -13.19
C THR A 3 -27.81 -42.32 -12.58
N MET A 4 -27.04 -41.47 -13.26
CA MET A 4 -27.00 -40.02 -13.06
C MET A 4 -28.41 -39.45 -12.93
N THR A 5 -28.70 -38.78 -11.82
CA THR A 5 -29.73 -37.75 -11.78
C THR A 5 -29.06 -36.44 -12.16
N PRO A 6 -29.50 -35.73 -13.21
CA PRO A 6 -29.00 -34.39 -13.51
C PRO A 6 -29.46 -33.46 -12.40
N GLU A 7 -28.52 -32.97 -11.58
CA GLU A 7 -28.78 -31.82 -10.72
C GLU A 7 -29.18 -30.66 -11.64
N SER A 8 -30.41 -30.21 -11.44
CA SER A 8 -31.04 -29.11 -12.12
C SER A 8 -30.15 -27.88 -12.05
N GLU A 9 -29.77 -27.34 -13.21
CA GLU A 9 -29.24 -25.99 -13.34
C GLU A 9 -30.31 -24.99 -12.90
N GLU A 10 -30.42 -24.78 -11.59
CA GLU A 10 -31.13 -23.63 -11.03
C GLU A 10 -30.45 -22.38 -11.56
N GLY A 11 -31.22 -21.60 -12.31
CA GLY A 11 -30.75 -20.43 -13.03
C GLY A 11 -29.93 -19.50 -12.15
N VAL A 12 -28.60 -19.56 -12.33
CA VAL A 12 -27.69 -18.50 -11.92
C VAL A 12 -28.07 -17.30 -12.78
N GLY A 13 -29.03 -16.50 -12.28
CA GLY A 13 -29.32 -15.20 -12.86
C GLY A 13 -27.99 -14.48 -13.03
N LYS A 14 -27.67 -14.06 -14.26
CA LYS A 14 -26.41 -13.35 -14.55
C LYS A 14 -26.37 -12.08 -13.70
N LEU A 15 -25.77 -12.20 -12.53
CA LEU A 15 -25.60 -11.08 -11.61
C LEU A 15 -24.73 -10.03 -12.31
N PRO A 16 -25.02 -8.73 -12.16
CA PRO A 16 -24.34 -7.69 -12.89
C PRO A 16 -22.82 -7.77 -12.67
N TRP A 17 -22.06 -7.72 -13.76
CA TRP A 17 -20.60 -7.83 -13.77
C TRP A 17 -19.91 -6.82 -12.83
N MET A 18 -20.56 -5.67 -12.57
CA MET A 18 -20.06 -4.57 -11.76
C MET A 18 -20.33 -4.70 -10.25
N ARG A 19 -20.51 -5.92 -9.70
CA ARG A 19 -20.53 -6.10 -8.25
C ARG A 19 -19.12 -6.00 -7.66
N LEU A 20 -18.94 -5.27 -6.56
CA LEU A 20 -17.71 -5.29 -5.76
C LEU A 20 -17.34 -6.69 -5.22
N ALA A 21 -18.28 -7.62 -5.21
CA ALA A 21 -18.04 -9.01 -4.84
C ALA A 21 -17.44 -9.86 -5.98
N ASN A 22 -17.39 -9.36 -7.23
CA ASN A 22 -16.79 -10.10 -8.33
C ASN A 22 -15.25 -10.12 -8.21
N PRO A 23 -14.61 -11.30 -8.30
CA PRO A 23 -13.16 -11.42 -8.20
C PRO A 23 -12.42 -10.55 -9.22
N SER A 24 -12.90 -10.47 -10.46
CA SER A 24 -12.28 -9.67 -11.53
C SER A 24 -12.30 -8.17 -11.22
N VAL A 25 -13.39 -7.65 -10.62
CA VAL A 25 -13.49 -6.24 -10.21
C VAL A 25 -12.56 -5.96 -9.03
N GLN A 26 -12.46 -6.88 -8.06
CA GLN A 26 -11.54 -6.75 -6.92
C GLN A 26 -10.07 -6.73 -7.36
N ILE A 27 -9.70 -7.63 -8.28
CA ILE A 27 -8.34 -7.65 -8.84
C ILE A 27 -8.05 -6.35 -9.58
N CYS A 28 -8.98 -5.86 -10.42
CA CYS A 28 -8.79 -4.60 -11.15
C CYS A 28 -8.61 -3.40 -10.20
N LEU A 29 -9.40 -3.33 -9.13
CA LEU A 29 -9.29 -2.27 -8.11
C LEU A 29 -7.96 -2.33 -7.35
N ILE A 30 -7.54 -3.52 -6.92
CA ILE A 30 -6.25 -3.70 -6.22
C ILE A 30 -5.09 -3.36 -7.16
N SER A 31 -5.11 -3.83 -8.41
CA SER A 31 -4.10 -3.49 -9.41
C SER A 31 -4.00 -1.98 -9.66
N ALA A 32 -5.13 -1.27 -9.74
CA ALA A 32 -5.13 0.18 -9.87
C ALA A 32 -4.51 0.85 -8.62
N CYS A 33 -4.84 0.38 -7.42
CA CYS A 33 -4.25 0.90 -6.18
C CYS A 33 -2.73 0.68 -6.12
N LEU A 34 -2.24 -0.51 -6.49
CA LEU A 34 -0.81 -0.78 -6.56
C LEU A 34 -0.13 0.04 -7.66
N PHE A 35 -0.77 0.25 -8.80
CA PHE A 35 -0.20 1.07 -9.85
C PHE A 35 -0.04 2.53 -9.39
N PHE A 36 -1.07 3.12 -8.80
CA PHE A 36 -1.03 4.51 -8.38
C PHE A 36 -0.21 4.75 -7.12
N ASN A 37 -0.13 3.80 -6.19
CA ASN A 37 0.50 4.06 -4.90
C ASN A 37 2.01 3.77 -4.91
N PRO A 38 2.51 2.53 -4.88
CA PRO A 38 3.93 2.25 -5.00
C PRO A 38 4.49 2.62 -6.40
N GLY A 39 3.71 2.56 -7.48
CA GLY A 39 4.17 2.94 -8.82
C GLY A 39 4.46 4.44 -8.95
N LEU A 40 3.58 5.31 -8.44
CA LEU A 40 3.84 6.76 -8.40
C LEU A 40 4.99 7.09 -7.45
N TYR A 41 5.05 6.43 -6.29
CA TYR A 41 6.16 6.59 -5.37
C TYR A 41 7.51 6.32 -6.05
N LEU A 42 7.62 5.22 -6.80
CA LEU A 42 8.83 4.87 -7.54
C LEU A 42 9.13 5.91 -8.62
N ALA A 43 8.13 6.31 -9.43
CA ALA A 43 8.31 7.30 -10.48
C ALA A 43 8.80 8.65 -9.95
N VAL A 44 8.24 9.13 -8.85
CA VAL A 44 8.62 10.39 -8.22
C VAL A 44 10.00 10.31 -7.57
N THR A 45 10.33 9.16 -6.96
CA THR A 45 11.68 8.93 -6.41
C THR A 45 12.72 8.94 -7.52
N LEU A 46 12.45 8.30 -8.67
CA LEU A 46 13.34 8.30 -9.83
C LEU A 46 13.50 9.68 -10.49
N LEU A 47 12.48 10.53 -10.40
CA LEU A 47 12.56 11.93 -10.83
C LEU A 47 13.45 12.78 -9.90
N GLY A 48 13.86 12.25 -8.75
CA GLY A 48 14.74 12.94 -7.80
C GLY A 48 13.99 13.80 -6.78
N ALA A 49 12.74 13.46 -6.44
CA ALA A 49 12.01 14.17 -5.40
C ALA A 49 12.76 14.20 -4.06
N GLY A 50 12.78 15.37 -3.42
CA GLY A 50 13.56 15.61 -2.20
C GLY A 50 15.07 15.79 -2.44
N GLY A 51 15.57 15.58 -3.67
CA GLY A 51 16.98 15.66 -4.08
C GLY A 51 17.54 17.07 -4.31
N GLY A 52 16.73 18.12 -4.19
CA GLY A 52 17.11 19.51 -4.50
C GLY A 52 18.16 20.13 -3.57
N ARG A 53 18.53 19.45 -2.47
CA ARG A 53 19.49 19.94 -1.47
C ARG A 53 20.66 18.97 -1.27
N PRO A 54 21.84 19.45 -0.85
CA PRO A 54 22.96 18.58 -0.48
C PRO A 54 22.62 17.60 0.67
N SER A 55 21.72 17.98 1.57
CA SER A 55 21.27 17.18 2.71
C SER A 55 20.19 16.14 2.35
N SER A 56 19.83 16.02 1.08
CA SER A 56 18.79 15.09 0.60
C SER A 56 19.19 13.62 0.71
N THR A 57 20.46 13.30 0.48
CA THR A 57 20.98 11.95 0.66
C THR A 57 20.89 11.51 2.12
N ASP A 58 21.23 12.40 3.06
CA ASP A 58 21.14 12.11 4.50
C ASP A 58 19.68 11.94 4.93
N MET A 59 18.77 12.80 4.44
CA MET A 59 17.33 12.62 4.65
C MET A 59 16.87 11.24 4.19
N GLY A 60 17.24 10.84 2.97
CA GLY A 60 16.87 9.55 2.40
C GLY A 60 17.41 8.39 3.22
N ASN A 61 18.67 8.42 3.63
CA ASN A 61 19.30 7.36 4.42
C ASN A 61 18.65 7.20 5.80
N ILE A 62 18.44 8.30 6.53
CA ILE A 62 17.84 8.27 7.87
C ILE A 62 16.39 7.79 7.77
N SER A 63 15.62 8.35 6.85
CA SER A 63 14.20 8.04 6.65
C SER A 63 13.98 6.57 6.27
N ASN A 64 14.77 6.04 5.32
CA ASN A 64 14.72 4.62 4.96
C ASN A 64 15.20 3.71 6.09
N GLY A 65 16.23 4.10 6.84
CA GLY A 65 16.70 3.34 8.00
C GLY A 65 15.61 3.17 9.07
N VAL A 66 14.88 4.25 9.37
CA VAL A 66 13.75 4.23 10.31
C VAL A 66 12.59 3.38 9.77
N LEU A 67 12.27 3.51 8.48
CA LEU A 67 11.26 2.69 7.81
C LEU A 67 11.57 1.21 7.94
N TYR A 68 12.76 0.77 7.56
CA TYR A 68 13.15 -0.65 7.63
C TYR A 68 13.22 -1.14 9.08
N GLY A 69 13.68 -0.30 9.99
CA GLY A 69 13.68 -0.61 11.43
C GLY A 69 12.29 -0.89 11.96
N ILE A 70 11.31 -0.02 11.67
CA ILE A 70 9.93 -0.21 12.12
C ILE A 70 9.23 -1.34 11.37
N PHE A 71 9.49 -1.48 10.07
CA PHE A 71 8.97 -2.59 9.26
C PHE A 71 9.37 -3.94 9.84
N ALA A 72 10.60 -4.10 10.33
CA ALA A 72 11.03 -5.34 10.97
C ALA A 72 10.17 -5.68 12.20
N PHE A 73 9.72 -4.69 12.97
CA PHE A 73 8.85 -4.91 14.12
C PHE A 73 7.39 -5.12 13.72
N SER A 74 6.86 -4.34 12.77
CA SER A 74 5.47 -4.46 12.31
C SER A 74 5.23 -5.79 11.60
N ALA A 75 6.21 -6.28 10.82
CA ALA A 75 6.12 -7.54 10.08
C ALA A 75 5.90 -8.76 10.97
N VAL A 76 6.46 -8.78 12.18
CA VAL A 76 6.25 -9.87 13.16
C VAL A 76 4.78 -9.96 13.59
N GLY A 77 4.09 -8.82 13.68
CA GLY A 77 2.67 -8.72 14.08
C GLY A 77 1.67 -8.69 12.91
N ALA A 78 2.15 -8.54 11.67
CA ALA A 78 1.29 -8.33 10.50
C ALA A 78 0.39 -9.54 10.18
N GLY A 79 0.90 -10.76 10.33
CA GLY A 79 0.14 -11.99 10.06
C GLY A 79 -1.11 -12.15 10.94
N PRO A 80 -0.98 -12.09 12.28
CA PRO A 80 -2.14 -12.08 13.18
C PRO A 80 -3.11 -10.93 12.92
N LEU A 81 -2.59 -9.74 12.58
CA LEU A 81 -3.41 -8.55 12.31
C LEU A 81 -4.28 -8.73 11.06
N LEU A 82 -3.70 -9.26 9.98
CA LEU A 82 -4.40 -9.53 8.72
C LEU A 82 -5.54 -10.53 8.91
N ASN A 83 -5.29 -11.59 9.68
CA ASN A 83 -6.28 -12.63 9.96
C ASN A 83 -7.43 -12.14 10.87
N LYS A 84 -7.20 -11.13 11.72
CA LYS A 84 -8.20 -10.63 12.66
C LYS A 84 -9.05 -9.48 12.12
N ILE A 85 -8.45 -8.54 11.40
CA ILE A 85 -9.11 -7.32 10.90
C ILE A 85 -9.60 -7.50 9.45
N GLY A 86 -8.99 -8.44 8.73
CA GLY A 86 -9.33 -8.76 7.36
C GLY A 86 -8.62 -7.85 6.33
N PRO A 87 -8.43 -8.36 5.09
CA PRO A 87 -7.54 -7.76 4.10
C PRO A 87 -7.99 -6.37 3.63
N ARG A 88 -9.28 -6.05 3.68
CA ARG A 88 -9.81 -4.74 3.24
C ARG A 88 -9.30 -3.59 4.10
N TRP A 89 -9.34 -3.74 5.42
CA TRP A 89 -8.93 -2.69 6.35
C TRP A 89 -7.41 -2.56 6.42
N THR A 90 -6.69 -3.68 6.37
CA THR A 90 -5.21 -3.68 6.29
C THR A 90 -4.72 -2.96 5.03
N LEU A 91 -5.36 -3.20 3.87
CA LEU A 91 -5.06 -2.47 2.64
C LEU A 91 -5.33 -0.97 2.76
N LEU A 92 -6.48 -0.58 3.32
CA LEU A 92 -6.80 0.85 3.50
C LEU A 92 -5.76 1.56 4.37
N PHE A 93 -5.31 0.91 5.44
CA PHE A 93 -4.24 1.46 6.28
C PHE A 93 -2.91 1.56 5.52
N GLY A 94 -2.50 0.50 4.82
CA GLY A 94 -1.23 0.48 4.08
C GLY A 94 -1.14 1.51 2.95
N ILE A 95 -2.27 1.80 2.28
CA ILE A 95 -2.30 2.79 1.19
C ILE A 95 -1.95 4.20 1.70
N THR A 96 -2.26 4.53 2.95
CA THR A 96 -2.00 5.88 3.50
C THR A 96 -0.51 6.20 3.72
N GLY A 97 0.36 5.20 3.84
CA GLY A 97 1.78 5.41 4.13
C GLY A 97 2.53 6.16 3.03
N TYR A 98 2.33 5.73 1.79
CA TYR A 98 3.07 6.27 0.64
C TYR A 98 2.73 7.74 0.33
N PRO A 99 1.46 8.20 0.35
CA PRO A 99 1.12 9.61 0.19
C PRO A 99 1.73 10.51 1.28
N ILE A 100 1.78 10.04 2.53
CA ILE A 100 2.39 10.79 3.65
C ILE A 100 3.91 10.91 3.41
N TYR A 101 4.56 9.82 2.98
CA TYR A 101 5.98 9.82 2.66
C TYR A 101 6.33 10.74 1.47
N GLN A 102 5.50 10.72 0.42
CA GLN A 102 5.59 11.63 -0.72
C GLN A 102 5.47 13.10 -0.29
N GLY A 103 4.48 13.41 0.56
CA GLY A 103 4.34 14.74 1.16
C GLY A 103 5.57 15.15 1.96
N ALA A 104 6.28 14.20 2.58
CA ALA A 104 7.48 14.48 3.35
C ALA A 104 8.68 14.88 2.51
N MET A 105 8.82 14.30 1.32
CA MET A 105 9.81 14.77 0.36
C MET A 105 9.53 16.21 -0.08
N TRP A 106 8.27 16.56 -0.35
CA TRP A 106 7.89 17.92 -0.73
C TRP A 106 8.10 18.94 0.40
N TYR A 107 7.71 18.59 1.63
CA TYR A 107 7.95 19.45 2.80
C TYR A 107 9.43 19.66 3.08
N PHE A 108 10.24 18.60 2.95
CA PHE A 108 11.69 18.71 3.05
C PHE A 108 12.25 19.60 1.94
N ASP A 109 11.70 19.50 0.72
CA ASP A 109 12.08 20.35 -0.41
C ASP A 109 11.72 21.85 -0.20
N GLN A 110 10.67 22.17 0.56
CA GLN A 110 10.33 23.56 0.87
C GLN A 110 11.06 24.08 2.11
N SER A 111 11.06 23.31 3.20
CA SER A 111 11.47 23.77 4.53
C SER A 111 12.90 23.39 4.91
N GLY A 112 13.48 22.36 4.28
CA GLY A 112 14.79 21.80 4.63
C GLY A 112 14.86 21.09 5.99
N LEU A 113 13.71 20.83 6.63
CA LEU A 113 13.62 20.24 7.97
C LEU A 113 13.42 18.72 7.91
N LEU A 114 14.21 17.98 8.68
CA LEU A 114 14.28 16.50 8.66
C LEU A 114 13.22 15.78 9.51
N TRP A 115 12.56 16.47 10.44
CA TRP A 115 11.66 15.83 11.41
C TRP A 115 10.48 15.11 10.74
N TYR A 116 9.90 15.72 9.70
CA TYR A 116 8.74 15.17 9.01
C TYR A 116 9.09 13.98 8.11
N PRO A 117 10.18 13.98 7.32
CA PRO A 117 10.77 12.79 6.73
C PRO A 117 10.92 11.59 7.68
N ILE A 118 11.50 11.82 8.84
CA ILE A 118 11.74 10.76 9.85
C ILE A 118 10.41 10.19 10.35
N PHE A 119 9.45 11.06 10.67
CA PHE A 119 8.10 10.66 11.08
C PHE A 119 7.37 9.89 9.97
N ALA A 120 7.47 10.36 8.73
CA ALA A 120 6.83 9.72 7.59
C ALA A 120 7.44 8.35 7.27
N GLY A 121 8.76 8.21 7.40
CA GLY A 121 9.44 6.91 7.29
C GLY A 121 8.97 5.93 8.38
N ALA A 122 8.80 6.41 9.61
CA ALA A 122 8.27 5.61 10.70
C ALA A 122 6.83 5.15 10.46
N TYR A 123 5.96 6.06 10.01
CA TYR A 123 4.58 5.74 9.68
C TYR A 123 4.50 4.77 8.49
N LEU A 124 5.29 5.00 7.44
CA LEU A 124 5.33 4.12 6.28
C LEU A 124 5.76 2.71 6.69
N GLY A 125 6.79 2.56 7.54
CA GLY A 125 7.22 1.26 8.07
C GLY A 125 6.15 0.56 8.91
N LEU A 126 5.30 1.30 9.64
CA LEU A 126 4.16 0.73 10.37
C LEU A 126 3.04 0.26 9.45
N SER A 127 2.84 0.97 8.33
CA SER A 127 1.79 0.69 7.35
C SER A 127 2.20 -0.29 6.23
N ALA A 128 3.48 -0.62 6.13
CA ALA A 128 4.06 -1.55 5.16
C ALA A 128 3.84 -3.01 5.58
#